data_AF-A0A3D5NZL4-F1
#
_entry.id   AF-A0A3D5NZL4-F1
#
_cell.length_a   1.000
_cell.length_b   1.000
_cell.length_c   1.000
_cell.angle_alpha   90.00
_cell.angle_beta   90.00
_cell.angle_gamma   90.00
#
_symmetry.space_group_name_H-M   'P 1'
#
loop_
_entity.id
_entity.type
_entity.pdbx_description
1 polymer ?
#
loop_
_entity_poly.entity_id
_entity_poly.type
_entity_poly.pdbx_seq_one_letter_code
_entity_poly.pdbx_strand_id
1 'polypeptide(L)'
;MLVACENLPNPFQSKLPESTASNRLPDTHLFLNFQPDAIDTVITELADTTGTYWDTTITYIRHLPDTTTSRQVLYWWGEDPDGEVVGYFYRWNFQSEWTYTTGESDTFYLPLQEMFAEFSFEVKSVDNANGVDATPAHLVLPVANQPPIIRFADGSNPSVGTDANVEEVSFPTRTFVWSVSDLDGAETVNHIRWALDDTTQWHIVPGNVTSVTLTELSADYHTFFVQAIDTAGAKSELITYPDSSDNTTANGWRVREPVGDILLVDDYELDNAGPTRTFYRDIIDSLYGTGNYTTIEVRDGVKAMPYAVNDQVAMFGYFKTVIWYHFSNAPHLPSADGGLRTFMDNGGNVFVSSLKVDPNYTFTSADSAHVLNPTGRMTSGLTIHFVDPSVTDSVHYLPELELKTSALISRRVSSFSHGVLDFGATSRDLFVLQAPRNSNDNWTGNPAIAQLFQSGETLSGQSVYFSLPFHLCKANNNMIPVMDYILNQIFH
;
A
#
# COMPACT_ATOMS: atom_id res chain seq x y z
N MET A 1 31.22 5.32 -12.78
CA MET A 1 31.46 6.15 -13.99
C MET A 1 32.52 5.43 -14.82
N LEU A 2 32.10 4.43 -15.59
CA LEU A 2 32.97 3.71 -16.51
C LEU A 2 33.05 4.54 -17.78
N VAL A 3 34.24 5.06 -18.07
CA VAL A 3 34.52 5.87 -19.25
C VAL A 3 34.54 4.94 -20.45
N ALA A 4 33.60 5.13 -21.37
CA ALA A 4 33.67 4.49 -22.68
C ALA A 4 34.87 5.06 -23.44
N CYS A 5 35.82 4.20 -23.80
CA CYS A 5 36.90 4.54 -24.72
C CYS A 5 36.34 4.66 -26.15
N GLU A 6 35.72 5.79 -26.48
CA GLU A 6 35.06 6.00 -27.77
C GLU A 6 36.00 6.19 -28.99
N ASN A 7 37.31 5.93 -28.90
CA ASN A 7 38.23 6.22 -30.02
C ASN A 7 39.38 5.22 -30.19
N LEU A 8 39.21 3.95 -29.85
CA LEU A 8 40.13 2.90 -30.31
C LEU A 8 39.52 2.20 -31.54
N PRO A 9 40.17 2.25 -32.72
CA PRO A 9 39.68 1.52 -33.88
C PRO A 9 39.70 0.02 -33.59
N ASN A 10 38.60 -0.66 -33.90
CA ASN A 10 38.46 -2.11 -33.73
C ASN A 10 39.58 -2.81 -34.55
N PRO A 11 40.52 -3.52 -33.91
CA PRO A 11 41.65 -4.13 -34.60
C PRO A 11 41.26 -5.31 -35.51
N PHE A 12 39.98 -5.70 -35.53
CA PHE A 12 39.42 -6.75 -36.39
C PHE A 12 38.55 -6.23 -37.55
N GLN A 13 38.38 -4.90 -37.70
CA GLN A 13 37.67 -4.28 -38.83
C GLN A 13 38.64 -3.66 -39.85
N SER A 14 39.60 -4.44 -40.36
CA SER A 14 40.12 -4.09 -41.69
C SER A 14 38.98 -4.36 -42.67
N LYS A 15 38.39 -3.31 -43.24
CA LYS A 15 37.42 -3.42 -44.34
C LYS A 15 37.98 -4.42 -45.35
N LEU A 16 37.34 -5.59 -45.46
CA LEU A 16 37.78 -6.62 -46.40
C LEU A 16 37.78 -5.98 -47.80
N PRO A 17 38.82 -6.22 -48.62
CA PRO A 17 38.85 -5.67 -49.98
C PRO A 17 37.58 -6.14 -50.72
N GLU A 18 36.95 -5.25 -51.49
CA GLU A 18 35.84 -5.64 -52.36
C GLU A 18 36.27 -6.85 -53.20
N SER A 19 35.66 -7.99 -52.90
CA SER A 19 35.91 -9.24 -53.58
C SER A 19 35.52 -9.09 -55.04
N THR A 20 36.46 -9.36 -55.94
CA THR A 20 36.17 -9.57 -57.38
C THR A 20 35.69 -10.99 -57.66
N ALA A 21 35.48 -11.79 -56.61
CA ALA A 21 34.89 -13.12 -56.72
C ALA A 21 33.36 -13.04 -56.74
N SER A 22 32.73 -14.07 -57.29
CA SER A 22 31.28 -14.26 -57.21
C SER A 22 30.83 -14.17 -55.75
N ASN A 23 29.87 -13.28 -55.45
CA ASN A 23 29.29 -13.11 -54.12
C ASN A 23 29.02 -14.46 -53.47
N ARG A 24 29.60 -14.72 -52.29
CA ARG A 24 29.29 -15.92 -51.52
C ARG A 24 28.19 -15.57 -50.54
N LEU A 25 27.24 -16.48 -50.36
CA LEU A 25 26.15 -16.23 -49.43
C LEU A 25 26.69 -16.31 -47.99
N PRO A 26 26.15 -15.50 -47.07
CA PRO A 26 26.52 -15.57 -45.66
C PRO A 26 25.95 -16.84 -45.02
N ASP A 27 26.54 -17.26 -43.90
CA ASP A 27 26.05 -18.36 -43.04
C ASP A 27 25.45 -17.78 -41.74
N THR A 28 24.44 -18.43 -41.17
CA THR A 28 23.78 -18.00 -39.92
C THR A 28 23.94 -19.03 -38.80
N HIS A 29 24.20 -18.53 -37.60
CA HIS A 29 24.28 -19.32 -36.38
C HIS A 29 23.23 -18.85 -35.37
N LEU A 30 22.61 -19.80 -34.68
CA LEU A 30 21.51 -19.58 -33.74
C LEU A 30 21.78 -20.36 -32.45
N PHE A 31 21.54 -19.72 -31.31
CA PHE A 31 21.61 -20.39 -30.01
C PHE A 31 20.56 -19.88 -29.03
N LEU A 32 20.12 -20.77 -28.14
CA LEU A 32 19.42 -20.39 -26.93
C LEU A 32 20.40 -20.25 -25.78
N ASN A 33 20.21 -19.22 -24.97
CA ASN A 33 20.76 -19.21 -23.63
C ASN A 33 19.65 -19.63 -22.65
N PHE A 34 19.82 -20.77 -21.99
CA PHE A 34 19.00 -21.10 -20.83
C PHE A 34 19.56 -20.30 -19.66
N GLN A 35 18.76 -19.41 -19.05
CA GLN A 35 19.14 -18.89 -17.74
C GLN A 35 19.25 -20.09 -16.79
N PRO A 36 20.41 -20.33 -16.16
CA PRO A 36 20.55 -21.49 -15.32
C PRO A 36 19.85 -21.22 -13.99
N ASP A 37 18.76 -21.93 -13.71
CA ASP A 37 18.28 -22.03 -12.34
C ASP A 37 19.00 -23.12 -11.53
N ALA A 38 19.89 -23.91 -12.15
CA ALA A 38 20.91 -24.67 -11.43
C ALA A 38 22.05 -25.14 -12.36
N ILE A 39 23.23 -24.54 -12.24
CA ILE A 39 24.48 -25.19 -12.68
C ILE A 39 24.98 -26.01 -11.49
N ASP A 40 24.88 -27.33 -11.58
CA ASP A 40 25.48 -28.22 -10.59
C ASP A 40 26.90 -28.61 -11.07
N THR A 41 27.90 -27.83 -10.65
CA THR A 41 29.31 -28.09 -11.00
C THR A 41 29.85 -29.22 -10.12
N VAL A 42 29.91 -30.44 -10.65
CA VAL A 42 30.65 -31.53 -9.98
C VAL A 42 32.09 -31.52 -10.48
N ILE A 43 33.00 -30.97 -9.67
CA ILE A 43 34.45 -31.12 -9.88
C ILE A 43 34.83 -32.53 -9.43
N THR A 44 35.30 -33.37 -10.37
CA THR A 44 35.91 -34.66 -10.01
C THR A 44 37.41 -34.56 -10.25
N GLU A 45 38.18 -34.45 -9.17
CA GLU A 45 39.63 -34.59 -9.23
C GLU A 45 39.96 -36.07 -9.47
N LEU A 46 40.40 -36.40 -10.68
CA LEU A 46 41.12 -37.66 -10.92
C LEU A 46 42.62 -37.33 -10.83
N ALA A 47 43.36 -38.14 -10.08
CA ALA A 47 44.83 -38.07 -10.00
C ALA A 47 45.43 -39.31 -10.67
N ASP A 48 46.50 -39.15 -11.44
CA ASP A 48 47.33 -40.30 -11.82
C ASP A 48 48.22 -40.72 -10.64
N THR A 49 48.80 -41.92 -10.76
CA THR A 49 49.74 -42.50 -9.80
C THR A 49 51.05 -41.70 -9.64
N THR A 50 51.20 -40.57 -10.33
CA THR A 50 52.36 -39.67 -10.26
C THR A 50 52.05 -38.27 -9.72
N GLY A 51 50.80 -37.99 -9.31
CA GLY A 51 50.42 -36.77 -8.59
C GLY A 51 50.38 -35.51 -9.46
N THR A 52 50.20 -35.65 -10.78
CA THR A 52 49.96 -34.49 -11.65
C THR A 52 48.46 -34.32 -11.83
N TYR A 53 47.93 -33.16 -11.43
CA TYR A 53 46.51 -32.82 -11.58
C TYR A 53 46.28 -32.14 -12.94
N TRP A 54 45.35 -32.68 -13.71
CA TRP A 54 44.75 -31.96 -14.85
C TRP A 54 43.34 -31.61 -14.42
N ASP A 55 43.06 -30.31 -14.30
CA ASP A 55 41.70 -29.82 -14.10
C ASP A 55 40.92 -30.11 -15.40
N THR A 56 40.25 -31.26 -15.44
CA THR A 56 39.33 -31.58 -16.52
C THR A 56 37.95 -31.15 -16.03
N THR A 57 37.62 -29.88 -16.24
CA THR A 57 36.26 -29.40 -16.00
C THR A 57 35.34 -30.07 -17.02
N ILE A 58 34.67 -31.14 -16.61
CA ILE A 58 33.59 -31.74 -17.40
C ILE A 58 32.29 -31.13 -16.90
N THR A 59 31.82 -30.09 -17.59
CA THR A 59 30.49 -29.53 -17.37
C THR A 59 29.45 -30.51 -17.89
N TYR A 60 28.79 -31.25 -16.99
CA TYR A 60 27.57 -31.96 -17.33
C TYR A 60 26.41 -30.99 -17.25
N ILE A 61 25.91 -30.53 -18.40
CA ILE A 61 24.57 -29.93 -18.48
C ILE A 61 23.58 -31.08 -18.28
N ARG A 62 23.18 -31.32 -17.03
CA ARG A 62 22.06 -32.21 -16.73
C ARG A 62 20.77 -31.50 -17.16
N HIS A 63 20.18 -32.02 -18.23
CA HIS A 63 18.86 -31.68 -18.75
C HIS A 63 18.77 -30.28 -19.38
N LEU A 64 18.73 -30.24 -20.71
CA LEU A 64 17.72 -29.40 -21.35
C LEU A 64 16.40 -29.78 -20.67
N PRO A 65 15.62 -28.85 -20.09
CA PRO A 65 14.29 -29.22 -19.67
C PRO A 65 13.55 -29.79 -20.89
N ASP A 66 12.75 -30.84 -20.71
CA ASP A 66 11.98 -31.44 -21.82
C ASP A 66 11.08 -30.39 -22.52
N THR A 67 10.85 -29.24 -21.86
CA THR A 67 10.05 -28.09 -22.31
C THR A 67 10.62 -26.74 -21.85
N THR A 68 10.41 -25.66 -22.60
CA THR A 68 10.73 -24.26 -22.24
C THR A 68 9.47 -23.46 -21.92
N THR A 69 9.62 -22.21 -21.44
CA THR A 69 8.52 -21.27 -21.18
C THR A 69 8.00 -20.63 -22.48
N SER A 70 6.84 -19.96 -22.46
CA SER A 70 6.36 -19.24 -23.66
C SER A 70 7.14 -17.93 -23.91
N ARG A 71 7.84 -17.41 -22.89
CA ARG A 71 8.78 -16.28 -23.03
C ARG A 71 10.18 -16.76 -23.42
N GLN A 72 10.55 -16.53 -24.68
CA GLN A 72 11.82 -16.97 -25.27
C GLN A 72 12.77 -15.80 -25.50
N VAL A 73 14.02 -15.94 -25.07
CA VAL A 73 15.10 -14.99 -25.41
C VAL A 73 16.08 -15.71 -26.34
N LEU A 74 16.14 -15.28 -27.59
CA LEU A 74 16.94 -15.92 -28.64
C LEU A 74 18.10 -15.02 -29.06
N TYR A 75 19.21 -15.64 -29.45
CA TYR A 75 20.42 -14.96 -29.91
C TYR A 75 20.91 -15.59 -31.22
N TRP A 76 21.35 -14.78 -32.16
CA TRP A 76 21.86 -15.23 -33.45
C TRP A 76 22.96 -14.31 -33.96
N TRP A 77 23.85 -14.84 -34.79
CA TRP A 77 24.85 -14.06 -35.51
C TRP A 77 25.09 -14.66 -36.89
N GLY A 78 25.69 -13.89 -37.80
CA GLY A 78 26.03 -14.36 -39.14
C GLY A 78 27.49 -14.11 -39.48
N GLU A 79 28.02 -14.93 -40.39
CA GLU A 79 29.36 -14.78 -40.93
C GLU A 79 29.29 -14.69 -42.45
N ASP A 80 29.95 -13.68 -43.01
CA ASP A 80 30.08 -13.50 -44.45
C ASP A 80 31.55 -13.72 -44.86
N PRO A 81 31.85 -14.76 -45.67
CA PRO A 81 33.22 -15.07 -46.08
C PRO A 81 33.91 -13.99 -46.94
N ASP A 82 33.16 -13.16 -47.66
CA ASP A 82 33.70 -12.16 -48.59
C ASP A 82 33.17 -10.73 -48.38
N GLY A 83 32.42 -10.50 -47.30
CA GLY A 83 31.88 -9.20 -46.95
C GLY A 83 31.49 -9.05 -45.47
N GLU A 84 30.37 -8.38 -45.23
CA GLU A 84 29.84 -8.09 -43.91
C GLU A 84 28.33 -8.38 -43.89
N VAL A 85 27.85 -9.01 -42.81
CA VAL A 85 26.41 -9.18 -42.57
C VAL A 85 25.78 -7.83 -42.19
N VAL A 86 24.77 -7.41 -42.93
CA VAL A 86 24.07 -6.12 -42.73
C VAL A 86 22.72 -6.27 -42.06
N GLY A 87 22.26 -7.49 -41.82
CA GLY A 87 21.05 -7.76 -41.04
C GLY A 87 20.60 -9.21 -41.12
N TYR A 88 19.39 -9.45 -40.60
CA TYR A 88 18.79 -10.77 -40.45
C TYR A 88 17.32 -10.74 -40.82
N PHE A 89 16.83 -11.84 -41.36
CA PHE A 89 15.42 -12.14 -41.48
C PHE A 89 15.08 -13.28 -40.54
N TYR A 90 14.06 -13.11 -39.70
CA TYR A 90 13.56 -14.21 -38.87
C TYR A 90 12.05 -14.42 -39.05
N ARG A 91 11.58 -15.62 -38.66
CA ARG A 91 10.15 -15.91 -38.52
C ARG A 91 9.90 -17.08 -37.58
N TRP A 92 8.70 -17.13 -37.03
CA TRP A 92 8.15 -18.31 -36.37
C TRP A 92 7.27 -19.13 -37.31
N ASN A 93 7.05 -20.42 -37.00
CA ASN A 93 6.16 -21.31 -37.77
C ASN A 93 4.72 -20.79 -37.93
N PHE A 94 4.23 -19.96 -37.02
CA PHE A 94 2.90 -19.35 -37.10
C PHE A 94 2.87 -18.04 -37.92
N GLN A 95 4.00 -17.58 -38.45
CA GLN A 95 4.11 -16.37 -39.27
C GLN A 95 4.33 -16.75 -40.74
N SER A 96 3.61 -16.10 -41.65
CA SER A 96 3.78 -16.31 -43.10
C SER A 96 4.93 -15.48 -43.69
N GLU A 97 5.23 -14.33 -43.10
CA GLU A 97 6.21 -13.36 -43.60
C GLU A 97 7.50 -13.36 -42.76
N TRP A 98 8.61 -12.98 -43.39
CA TRP A 98 9.89 -12.76 -42.72
C TRP A 98 9.95 -11.35 -42.12
N THR A 99 10.41 -11.24 -40.88
CA THR A 99 10.67 -9.97 -40.21
C THR A 99 12.15 -9.62 -40.35
N TYR A 100 12.46 -8.42 -40.86
CA TYR A 100 13.83 -7.92 -40.96
C TYR A 100 14.26 -7.24 -39.65
N THR A 101 15.49 -7.48 -39.22
CA THR A 101 16.12 -6.82 -38.07
C THR A 101 17.62 -6.69 -38.26
N THR A 102 18.22 -5.69 -37.63
CA THR A 102 19.69 -5.59 -37.48
C THR A 102 20.15 -6.06 -36.11
N GLY A 103 19.21 -6.45 -35.23
CA GLY A 103 19.53 -7.00 -33.92
C GLY A 103 20.02 -8.44 -34.01
N GLU A 104 20.86 -8.83 -33.06
CA GLU A 104 21.44 -10.18 -32.90
C GLU A 104 20.77 -10.96 -31.75
N SER A 105 19.72 -10.38 -31.18
CA SER A 105 18.90 -11.01 -30.14
C SER A 105 17.55 -10.32 -30.04
N ASP A 106 16.53 -11.05 -29.59
CA ASP A 106 15.22 -10.50 -29.28
C ASP A 106 14.49 -11.37 -28.23
N THR A 107 13.45 -10.80 -27.62
CA THR A 107 12.55 -11.49 -26.67
C THR A 107 11.19 -11.71 -27.31
N PHE A 108 10.77 -12.97 -27.39
CA PHE A 108 9.51 -13.39 -27.99
C PHE A 108 8.54 -13.93 -26.94
N TYR A 109 7.28 -13.54 -27.04
CA TYR A 109 6.19 -14.10 -26.26
C TYR A 109 5.36 -14.99 -27.19
N LEU A 110 5.50 -16.30 -27.02
CA LEU A 110 4.87 -17.29 -27.88
C LEU A 110 3.37 -17.37 -27.56
N PRO A 111 2.48 -17.38 -28.57
CA PRO A 111 1.03 -17.38 -28.38
C PRO A 111 0.54 -18.78 -27.97
N LEU A 112 0.98 -19.24 -26.81
CA LEU A 112 0.62 -20.53 -26.27
C LEU A 112 -0.82 -20.49 -25.72
N GLN A 113 -1.71 -21.28 -26.33
CA GLN A 113 -3.12 -21.39 -25.94
C GLN A 113 -3.47 -22.74 -25.30
N GLU A 114 -2.47 -23.62 -25.17
CA GLU A 114 -2.60 -24.97 -24.63
C GLU A 114 -1.50 -25.22 -23.60
N MET A 115 -1.62 -26.30 -22.81
CA MET A 115 -0.60 -26.63 -21.80
C MET A 115 0.77 -26.94 -22.40
N PHE A 116 0.82 -27.42 -23.65
CA PHE A 116 2.04 -27.76 -24.36
C PHE A 116 1.88 -27.50 -25.85
N ALA A 117 2.88 -26.91 -26.48
CA ALA A 117 2.96 -26.78 -27.93
C ALA A 117 4.41 -26.74 -28.40
N GLU A 118 4.63 -27.05 -29.68
CA GLU A 118 5.95 -26.99 -30.30
C GLU A 118 6.01 -25.79 -31.25
N PHE A 119 6.98 -24.92 -31.05
CA PHE A 119 7.23 -23.74 -31.88
C PHE A 119 8.55 -23.91 -32.61
N SER A 120 8.61 -23.50 -33.87
CA SER A 120 9.89 -23.45 -34.59
C SER A 120 10.22 -22.04 -35.03
N PHE A 121 11.51 -21.71 -34.92
CA PHE A 121 12.10 -20.42 -35.25
C PHE A 121 13.14 -20.60 -36.34
N GLU A 122 13.08 -19.75 -37.35
CA GLU A 122 14.05 -19.69 -38.43
C GLU A 122 14.67 -18.30 -38.48
N VAL A 123 15.99 -18.22 -38.67
CA VAL A 123 16.72 -16.96 -38.90
C VAL A 123 17.78 -17.15 -40.00
N LYS A 124 17.93 -16.13 -40.84
CA LYS A 124 18.90 -16.11 -41.94
C LYS A 124 19.52 -14.73 -42.08
N SER A 125 20.83 -14.67 -42.29
CA SER A 125 21.59 -13.43 -42.49
C SER A 125 21.46 -12.90 -43.92
N VAL A 126 21.67 -11.60 -44.09
CA VAL A 126 21.80 -10.93 -45.38
C VAL A 126 23.08 -10.10 -45.39
N ASP A 127 23.86 -10.22 -46.48
CA ASP A 127 25.13 -9.55 -46.67
C ASP A 127 24.98 -8.14 -47.29
N ASN A 128 26.08 -7.40 -47.35
CA ASN A 128 26.18 -6.06 -47.93
C ASN A 128 26.03 -6.01 -49.47
N ALA A 129 25.92 -7.16 -50.14
CA ALA A 129 25.67 -7.33 -51.56
C ALA A 129 24.26 -7.88 -51.86
N ASN A 130 23.37 -7.92 -50.84
CA ASN A 130 22.02 -8.48 -50.87
C ASN A 130 21.94 -10.00 -51.10
N GLY A 131 23.03 -10.74 -50.89
CA GLY A 131 23.01 -12.19 -50.75
C GLY A 131 22.38 -12.59 -49.41
N VAL A 132 21.52 -13.61 -49.45
CA VAL A 132 20.79 -14.12 -48.30
C VAL A 132 21.20 -15.56 -48.06
N ASP A 133 21.45 -15.92 -46.81
CA ASP A 133 21.73 -17.30 -46.42
C ASP A 133 20.65 -18.26 -46.97
N ALA A 134 21.11 -19.26 -47.72
CA ALA A 134 20.26 -20.25 -48.38
C ALA A 134 19.80 -21.38 -47.44
N THR A 135 20.43 -21.50 -46.27
CA THR A 135 20.19 -22.52 -45.26
C THR A 135 19.90 -21.85 -43.92
N PRO A 136 18.68 -21.30 -43.72
CA PRO A 136 18.32 -20.65 -42.47
C PRO A 136 18.64 -21.52 -41.25
N ALA A 137 19.23 -20.93 -40.22
CA ALA A 137 19.37 -21.57 -38.94
C ALA A 137 17.97 -21.82 -38.37
N HIS A 138 17.70 -23.06 -37.98
CA HIS A 138 16.39 -23.51 -37.54
C HIS A 138 16.47 -24.16 -36.16
N LEU A 139 15.48 -23.85 -35.33
CA LEU A 139 15.37 -24.34 -33.97
C LEU A 139 13.93 -24.71 -33.66
N VAL A 140 13.75 -25.83 -32.97
CA VAL A 140 12.46 -26.33 -32.50
C VAL A 140 12.44 -26.27 -30.98
N LEU A 141 11.39 -25.67 -30.44
CA LEU A 141 11.19 -25.43 -29.02
C LEU A 141 9.91 -26.15 -28.55
N PRO A 142 10.05 -27.21 -27.74
CA PRO A 142 8.94 -27.73 -26.97
C PRO A 142 8.63 -26.72 -25.86
N VAL A 143 7.42 -26.16 -25.83
CA VAL A 143 7.02 -25.13 -24.86
C VAL A 143 5.91 -25.68 -23.99
N ALA A 144 6.04 -25.54 -22.66
CA ALA A 144 5.00 -25.89 -21.70
C ALA A 144 4.61 -24.69 -20.84
N ASN A 145 3.30 -24.50 -20.70
CA ASN A 145 2.73 -23.44 -19.90
C ASN A 145 3.00 -23.68 -18.41
N GLN A 146 3.44 -22.65 -17.70
CA GLN A 146 3.54 -22.61 -16.25
C GLN A 146 2.34 -21.84 -15.68
N PRO A 147 1.63 -22.39 -14.69
CA PRO A 147 0.55 -21.64 -14.07
C PRO A 147 1.06 -20.36 -13.39
N PRO A 148 0.28 -19.27 -13.41
CA PRO A 148 0.64 -18.04 -12.73
C PRO A 148 0.63 -18.24 -11.20
N ILE A 149 1.27 -17.32 -10.49
CA ILE A 149 1.27 -17.25 -9.03
C ILE A 149 0.63 -15.94 -8.60
N ILE A 150 -0.36 -16.02 -7.70
CA ILE A 150 -1.03 -14.87 -7.10
C ILE A 150 -0.78 -14.84 -5.59
N ARG A 151 -0.60 -13.65 -5.02
CA ARG A 151 -0.44 -13.42 -3.58
C ARG A 151 -1.12 -12.13 -3.16
N PHE A 152 -1.65 -12.07 -1.94
CA PHE A 152 -2.02 -10.78 -1.36
C PHE A 152 -0.78 -9.90 -1.24
N ALA A 153 -0.94 -8.61 -1.55
CA ALA A 153 0.13 -7.64 -1.39
C ALA A 153 0.37 -7.38 0.11
N ASP A 154 1.60 -7.01 0.48
CA ASP A 154 1.93 -6.62 1.84
C ASP A 154 0.99 -5.52 2.33
N GLY A 155 0.39 -5.72 3.50
CA GLY A 155 -0.58 -4.79 4.09
C GLY A 155 -2.00 -4.89 3.53
N SER A 156 -2.26 -5.68 2.48
CA SER A 156 -3.65 -5.87 2.00
C SER A 156 -4.57 -6.44 3.08
N ASN A 157 -4.03 -7.31 3.93
CA ASN A 157 -4.75 -7.91 5.04
C ASN A 157 -4.10 -7.45 6.35
N PRO A 158 -4.89 -7.31 7.43
CA PRO A 158 -4.40 -6.86 8.72
C PRO A 158 -3.36 -7.84 9.25
N SER A 159 -2.18 -7.33 9.61
CA SER A 159 -1.19 -8.13 10.31
C SER A 159 -1.65 -8.38 11.75
N VAL A 160 -1.30 -9.55 12.25
CA VAL A 160 -1.56 -9.95 13.63
C VAL A 160 -0.28 -9.93 14.44
N GLY A 161 -0.43 -9.73 15.76
CA GLY A 161 0.67 -9.82 16.70
C GLY A 161 1.07 -11.28 16.95
N THR A 162 1.00 -11.71 18.21
CA THR A 162 1.37 -13.07 18.60
C THR A 162 0.25 -14.10 18.43
N ASP A 163 -0.96 -13.67 18.07
CA ASP A 163 -2.14 -14.54 17.94
C ASP A 163 -2.89 -14.22 16.65
N ALA A 164 -2.90 -15.18 15.71
CA ALA A 164 -3.63 -15.08 14.46
C ALA A 164 -5.13 -15.37 14.60
N ASN A 165 -5.57 -15.95 15.73
CA ASN A 165 -6.98 -16.27 15.99
C ASN A 165 -7.76 -15.04 16.47
N VAL A 166 -7.53 -13.92 15.81
CA VAL A 166 -8.27 -12.68 15.98
C VAL A 166 -9.23 -12.48 14.81
N GLU A 167 -10.29 -11.75 15.09
CA GLU A 167 -11.27 -11.34 14.08
C GLU A 167 -10.97 -9.90 13.68
N GLU A 168 -10.74 -9.66 12.39
CA GLU A 168 -10.82 -8.31 11.85
C GLU A 168 -12.28 -7.93 11.61
N VAL A 169 -12.60 -6.68 11.94
CA VAL A 169 -13.93 -6.11 11.79
C VAL A 169 -13.84 -4.94 10.82
N SER A 170 -14.49 -5.08 9.67
CA SER A 170 -14.67 -4.00 8.70
C SER A 170 -16.09 -3.44 8.75
N PHE A 171 -16.27 -2.25 8.17
CA PHE A 171 -17.60 -1.77 7.76
C PHE A 171 -17.97 -2.36 6.39
N PRO A 172 -19.13 -2.00 5.80
CA PRO A 172 -19.58 -2.53 4.51
C PRO A 172 -18.68 -2.24 3.28
N THR A 173 -17.45 -1.77 3.48
CA THR A 173 -16.43 -1.59 2.45
C THR A 173 -15.14 -2.28 2.86
N ARG A 174 -14.52 -3.01 1.92
CA ARG A 174 -13.17 -3.58 2.09
C ARG A 174 -12.44 -3.67 0.75
N THR A 175 -11.15 -3.31 0.75
CA THR A 175 -10.27 -3.43 -0.40
C THR A 175 -9.30 -4.59 -0.23
N PHE A 176 -9.23 -5.46 -1.25
CA PHE A 176 -8.21 -6.48 -1.38
C PHE A 176 -7.21 -6.07 -2.47
N VAL A 177 -5.92 -6.21 -2.19
CA VAL A 177 -4.82 -5.89 -3.09
C VAL A 177 -3.95 -7.13 -3.24
N TRP A 178 -3.56 -7.45 -4.46
CA TRP A 178 -2.75 -8.63 -4.78
C TRP A 178 -1.67 -8.31 -5.81
N SER A 179 -0.68 -9.20 -5.90
CA SER A 179 0.30 -9.24 -6.96
C SER A 179 0.18 -10.56 -7.72
N VAL A 180 0.48 -10.52 -9.02
CA VAL A 180 0.52 -11.69 -9.88
C VAL A 180 1.86 -11.72 -10.60
N SER A 181 2.44 -12.91 -10.71
CA SER A 181 3.64 -13.18 -11.50
C SER A 181 3.46 -14.46 -12.29
N ASP A 182 3.99 -14.51 -13.49
CA ASP A 182 3.99 -15.70 -14.33
C ASP A 182 5.39 -15.86 -14.96
N LEU A 183 5.91 -17.09 -14.95
CA LEU A 183 7.22 -17.42 -15.53
C LEU A 183 7.18 -17.30 -17.07
N ASP A 184 6.00 -17.46 -17.65
CA ASP A 184 5.74 -17.29 -19.07
C ASP A 184 5.62 -15.82 -19.50
N GLY A 185 5.72 -14.89 -18.54
CA GLY A 185 5.63 -13.44 -18.74
C GLY A 185 4.37 -12.87 -18.11
N ALA A 186 4.42 -11.66 -17.55
CA ALA A 186 3.25 -11.06 -16.92
C ALA A 186 2.08 -10.83 -17.91
N GLU A 187 2.41 -10.72 -19.20
CA GLU A 187 1.49 -10.53 -20.31
C GLU A 187 0.63 -11.78 -20.59
N THR A 188 1.01 -12.98 -20.12
CA THR A 188 0.22 -14.20 -20.31
C THR A 188 -0.96 -14.27 -19.35
N VAL A 189 -0.95 -13.51 -18.26
CA VAL A 189 -2.04 -13.41 -17.28
C VAL A 189 -3.18 -12.58 -17.87
N ASN A 190 -4.18 -13.25 -18.43
CA ASN A 190 -5.31 -12.58 -19.09
C ASN A 190 -6.42 -12.20 -18.13
N HIS A 191 -6.65 -13.01 -17.10
CA HIS A 191 -7.79 -12.85 -16.21
C HIS A 191 -7.42 -13.07 -14.75
N ILE A 192 -8.09 -12.32 -13.89
CA ILE A 192 -8.19 -12.64 -12.47
C ILE A 192 -9.66 -12.87 -12.17
N ARG A 193 -9.93 -13.92 -11.40
CA ARG A 193 -11.26 -14.18 -10.90
C ARG A 193 -11.29 -14.09 -9.39
N TRP A 194 -12.34 -13.51 -8.85
CA TRP A 194 -12.58 -13.47 -7.42
C TRP A 194 -14.03 -13.82 -7.10
N ALA A 195 -14.24 -14.28 -5.86
CA ALA A 195 -15.55 -14.63 -5.34
C ALA A 195 -15.64 -14.23 -3.87
N LEU A 196 -16.87 -14.02 -3.39
CA LEU A 196 -17.17 -13.70 -2.00
C LEU A 196 -18.08 -14.80 -1.45
N ASP A 197 -17.69 -15.38 -0.31
CA ASP A 197 -18.36 -16.41 0.49
C ASP A 197 -18.52 -17.79 -0.16
N ASP A 198 -18.73 -17.84 -1.48
CA ASP A 198 -18.88 -19.06 -2.24
C ASP A 198 -18.18 -18.98 -3.60
N THR A 199 -17.55 -20.09 -4.00
CA THR A 199 -16.80 -20.23 -5.25
C THR A 199 -17.66 -20.77 -6.41
N THR A 200 -18.98 -20.85 -6.25
CA THR A 200 -19.88 -21.22 -7.37
C THR A 200 -20.11 -20.08 -8.37
N GLN A 201 -19.95 -18.82 -7.95
CA GLN A 201 -20.07 -17.64 -8.81
C GLN A 201 -18.77 -16.84 -8.77
N TRP A 202 -18.22 -16.54 -9.94
CA TRP A 202 -16.95 -15.81 -10.07
C TRP A 202 -17.15 -14.49 -10.78
N HIS A 203 -16.58 -13.44 -10.21
CA HIS A 203 -16.37 -12.17 -10.89
C HIS A 203 -15.05 -12.23 -11.63
N ILE A 204 -15.02 -11.81 -12.90
CA ILE A 204 -13.81 -11.84 -13.74
C ILE A 204 -13.39 -10.41 -14.05
N VAL A 205 -12.12 -10.12 -13.84
CA VAL A 205 -11.48 -8.84 -14.18
C VAL A 205 -10.26 -9.10 -15.06
N PRO A 206 -9.78 -8.10 -15.83
CA PRO A 206 -8.55 -8.21 -16.60
C PRO A 206 -7.34 -8.57 -15.72
N GLY A 207 -6.38 -9.33 -16.27
CA GLY A 207 -5.23 -9.84 -15.53
C GLY A 207 -4.23 -8.80 -15.02
N ASN A 208 -4.31 -7.57 -15.52
CA ASN A 208 -3.52 -6.43 -15.04
C ASN A 208 -4.15 -5.70 -13.84
N VAL A 209 -5.35 -6.10 -13.39
CA VAL A 209 -5.97 -5.54 -12.19
C VAL A 209 -5.28 -6.09 -10.95
N THR A 210 -4.90 -5.22 -10.03
CA THR A 210 -4.15 -5.60 -8.81
C THR A 210 -4.96 -5.41 -7.53
N SER A 211 -6.22 -4.98 -7.63
CA SER A 211 -7.08 -4.80 -6.46
C SER A 211 -8.56 -4.83 -6.82
N VAL A 212 -9.39 -5.08 -5.80
CA VAL A 212 -10.84 -4.84 -5.84
C VAL A 212 -11.28 -4.21 -4.54
N THR A 213 -12.14 -3.20 -4.64
CA THR A 213 -12.88 -2.65 -3.49
C THR A 213 -14.28 -3.22 -3.53
N LEU A 214 -14.63 -4.00 -2.50
CA LEU A 214 -15.98 -4.47 -2.27
C LEU A 214 -16.73 -3.42 -1.45
N THR A 215 -17.99 -3.15 -1.82
CA THR A 215 -18.89 -2.20 -1.15
C THR A 215 -20.23 -2.86 -0.90
N GLU A 216 -21.04 -2.26 -0.02
CA GLU A 216 -22.39 -2.77 0.33
C GLU A 216 -22.35 -4.22 0.85
N LEU A 217 -21.26 -4.59 1.53
CA LEU A 217 -21.16 -5.89 2.17
C LEU A 217 -22.18 -6.02 3.30
N SER A 218 -22.93 -7.11 3.31
CA SER A 218 -23.86 -7.42 4.40
C SER A 218 -23.12 -7.66 5.72
N ALA A 219 -23.73 -7.36 6.86
CA ALA A 219 -23.16 -7.79 8.13
C ALA A 219 -23.23 -9.31 8.35
N ASP A 220 -22.11 -9.99 8.10
CA ASP A 220 -21.86 -11.38 8.49
C ASP A 220 -20.35 -11.66 8.50
N TYR A 221 -19.99 -12.92 8.72
CA TYR A 221 -18.67 -13.44 8.39
C TYR A 221 -18.53 -13.61 6.89
N HIS A 222 -17.39 -13.15 6.37
CA HIS A 222 -17.11 -13.22 4.95
C HIS A 222 -15.80 -13.95 4.66
N THR A 223 -15.72 -14.52 3.46
CA THR A 223 -14.48 -15.11 2.93
C THR A 223 -14.28 -14.66 1.50
N PHE A 224 -13.16 -14.01 1.24
CA PHE A 224 -12.77 -13.56 -0.09
C PHE A 224 -11.85 -14.59 -0.74
N PHE A 225 -12.11 -14.92 -2.00
CA PHE A 225 -11.35 -15.88 -2.80
C PHE A 225 -10.82 -15.19 -4.05
N VAL A 226 -9.57 -15.42 -4.43
CA VAL A 226 -9.01 -14.87 -5.68
C VAL A 226 -8.00 -15.81 -6.34
N GLN A 227 -8.01 -15.85 -7.68
CA GLN A 227 -7.17 -16.71 -8.48
C GLN A 227 -6.82 -16.06 -9.83
N ALA A 228 -5.58 -16.20 -10.29
CA ALA A 228 -5.14 -15.77 -11.62
C ALA A 228 -5.33 -16.89 -12.65
N ILE A 229 -5.58 -16.49 -13.91
CA ILE A 229 -5.74 -17.39 -15.06
C ILE A 229 -4.95 -16.82 -16.24
N ASP A 230 -4.10 -17.67 -16.81
CA ASP A 230 -3.29 -17.32 -17.99
C ASP A 230 -4.03 -17.55 -19.32
N THR A 231 -3.32 -17.30 -20.42
CA THR A 231 -3.81 -17.46 -21.80
C THR A 231 -4.08 -18.91 -22.19
N ALA A 232 -3.34 -19.87 -21.61
CA ALA A 232 -3.57 -21.31 -21.80
C ALA A 232 -4.69 -21.86 -20.90
N GLY A 233 -5.28 -21.02 -20.05
CA GLY A 233 -6.34 -21.38 -19.11
C GLY A 233 -5.85 -22.08 -17.85
N ALA A 234 -4.53 -22.12 -17.61
CA ALA A 234 -4.00 -22.64 -16.36
C ALA A 234 -4.26 -21.64 -15.24
N LYS A 235 -4.42 -22.17 -14.03
CA LYS A 235 -4.89 -21.41 -12.87
C LYS A 235 -3.83 -21.42 -11.80
N SER A 236 -3.62 -20.28 -11.15
CA SER A 236 -2.79 -20.21 -9.95
C SER A 236 -3.36 -21.05 -8.82
N GLU A 237 -2.62 -21.20 -7.72
CA GLU A 237 -3.25 -21.59 -6.46
C GLU A 237 -4.38 -20.60 -6.11
N LEU A 238 -5.43 -21.12 -5.48
CA LEU A 238 -6.52 -20.31 -4.96
C LEU A 238 -6.09 -19.75 -3.61
N ILE A 239 -5.97 -18.42 -3.50
CA ILE A 239 -5.72 -17.77 -2.21
C ILE A 239 -7.03 -17.26 -1.63
N THR A 240 -7.11 -17.24 -0.30
CA THR A 240 -8.31 -16.88 0.46
C THR A 240 -7.97 -15.92 1.58
N TYR A 241 -8.92 -15.07 1.95
CA TYR A 241 -8.87 -14.34 3.20
C TYR A 241 -10.25 -14.38 3.87
N PRO A 242 -10.35 -14.80 5.15
CA PRO A 242 -9.26 -15.31 5.99
C PRO A 242 -8.64 -16.62 5.49
N ASP A 243 -7.39 -16.89 5.88
CA ASP A 243 -6.69 -18.16 5.64
C ASP A 243 -6.15 -18.73 6.96
N SER A 244 -6.79 -19.79 7.46
CA SER A 244 -6.40 -20.44 8.72
C SER A 244 -4.98 -21.04 8.74
N SER A 245 -4.34 -21.19 7.58
CA SER A 245 -2.97 -21.68 7.47
C SER A 245 -1.93 -20.56 7.52
N ASP A 246 -2.35 -19.31 7.35
CA ASP A 246 -1.50 -18.12 7.46
C ASP A 246 -1.58 -17.55 8.88
N ASN A 247 -0.51 -17.68 9.65
CA ASN A 247 -0.44 -17.15 11.01
C ASN A 247 0.03 -15.69 11.08
N THR A 248 0.19 -15.02 9.94
CA THR A 248 0.64 -13.62 9.85
C THR A 248 -0.51 -12.64 9.68
N THR A 249 -1.70 -13.12 9.30
CA THR A 249 -2.91 -12.33 9.13
C THR A 249 -4.06 -12.86 10.00
N ALA A 250 -5.13 -12.07 10.15
CA ALA A 250 -6.26 -12.43 10.99
C ALA A 250 -7.06 -13.61 10.40
N ASN A 251 -7.31 -14.64 11.22
CA ASN A 251 -8.06 -15.85 10.84
C ASN A 251 -9.59 -15.68 10.83
N GLY A 252 -10.09 -14.46 11.03
CA GLY A 252 -11.50 -14.14 10.96
C GLY A 252 -11.73 -12.77 10.32
N TRP A 253 -12.78 -12.66 9.52
CA TRP A 253 -13.26 -11.41 8.96
C TRP A 253 -14.76 -11.31 9.17
N ARG A 254 -15.20 -10.27 9.87
CA ARG A 254 -16.61 -9.97 10.06
C ARG A 254 -16.92 -8.55 9.60
N VAL A 255 -17.96 -8.41 8.77
CA VAL A 255 -18.51 -7.10 8.43
C VAL A 255 -19.53 -6.71 9.48
N ARG A 256 -19.49 -5.44 9.92
CA ARG A 256 -20.46 -4.88 10.86
C ARG A 256 -21.19 -3.71 10.24
N GLU A 257 -22.50 -3.63 10.44
CA GLU A 257 -23.28 -2.45 10.08
C GLU A 257 -22.82 -1.22 10.89
N PRO A 258 -22.69 -0.05 10.24
CA PRO A 258 -22.58 1.21 10.95
C PRO A 258 -23.91 1.54 11.63
N VAL A 259 -23.85 1.88 12.91
CA VAL A 259 -25.00 2.28 13.72
C VAL A 259 -24.85 3.75 14.11
N GLY A 260 -25.88 4.54 13.82
CA GLY A 260 -25.94 5.96 14.15
C GLY A 260 -25.00 6.83 13.31
N ASP A 261 -25.04 8.14 13.59
CA ASP A 261 -24.26 9.15 12.87
C ASP A 261 -22.85 9.37 13.48
N ILE A 262 -22.53 8.70 14.60
CA ILE A 262 -21.28 8.90 15.36
C ILE A 262 -20.43 7.63 15.35
N LEU A 263 -19.16 7.80 14.99
CA LEU A 263 -18.09 6.85 15.22
C LEU A 263 -17.22 7.29 16.42
N LEU A 264 -17.22 6.52 17.49
CA LEU A 264 -16.32 6.69 18.63
C LEU A 264 -15.11 5.75 18.49
N VAL A 265 -13.93 6.32 18.36
CA VAL A 265 -12.65 5.62 18.22
C VAL A 265 -11.87 5.63 19.54
N ASP A 266 -11.74 4.45 20.14
CA ASP A 266 -10.86 4.18 21.28
C ASP A 266 -9.45 3.83 20.81
N ASP A 267 -8.56 4.81 20.78
CA ASP A 267 -7.13 4.68 20.48
C ASP A 267 -6.28 4.89 21.75
N TYR A 268 -6.83 4.55 22.92
CA TYR A 268 -6.10 4.64 24.19
C TYR A 268 -5.77 3.24 24.74
N GLU A 269 -4.72 2.65 24.16
CA GLU A 269 -4.30 1.29 24.51
C GLU A 269 -4.00 1.09 26.01
N LEU A 270 -3.49 2.14 26.67
CA LEU A 270 -3.11 2.13 28.09
C LEU A 270 -4.30 2.26 29.06
N ASP A 271 -5.55 2.28 28.57
CA ASP A 271 -6.76 2.37 29.40
C ASP A 271 -7.04 1.06 30.15
N ASN A 272 -6.20 0.75 31.12
CA ASN A 272 -6.34 -0.44 31.94
C ASN A 272 -7.66 -0.40 32.74
N ALA A 273 -8.44 -1.48 32.67
CA ALA A 273 -9.81 -1.58 33.19
C ALA A 273 -10.88 -0.65 32.55
N GLY A 274 -10.56 0.09 31.48
CA GLY A 274 -11.52 0.83 30.67
C GLY A 274 -12.18 2.10 31.24
N PRO A 275 -11.68 2.81 32.28
CA PRO A 275 -12.38 3.97 32.83
C PRO A 275 -12.49 5.15 31.85
N THR A 276 -11.50 5.33 30.95
CA THR A 276 -11.53 6.39 29.93
C THR A 276 -12.57 6.06 28.86
N ARG A 277 -12.62 4.79 28.44
CA ARG A 277 -13.65 4.29 27.54
C ARG A 277 -15.05 4.49 28.11
N THR A 278 -15.28 4.10 29.36
CA THR A 278 -16.56 4.30 30.03
C THR A 278 -16.92 5.79 30.06
N PHE A 279 -15.97 6.67 30.36
CA PHE A 279 -16.19 8.12 30.36
C PHE A 279 -16.71 8.65 29.01
N TYR A 280 -16.10 8.28 27.88
CA TYR A 280 -16.58 8.73 26.57
C TYR A 280 -17.93 8.10 26.21
N ARG A 281 -18.11 6.80 26.51
CA ARG A 281 -19.39 6.11 26.26
C ARG A 281 -20.53 6.73 27.04
N ASP A 282 -20.35 7.02 28.33
CA ASP A 282 -21.37 7.63 29.18
C ASP A 282 -21.85 8.99 28.64
N ILE A 283 -20.94 9.79 28.06
CA ILE A 283 -21.29 11.06 27.42
C ILE A 283 -22.16 10.81 26.19
N ILE A 284 -21.73 9.94 25.28
CA ILE A 284 -22.47 9.69 24.03
C ILE A 284 -23.78 8.96 24.30
N ASP A 285 -23.80 8.02 25.24
CA ASP A 285 -25.02 7.36 25.74
C ASP A 285 -26.02 8.39 26.29
N SER A 286 -25.55 9.42 26.99
CA SER A 286 -26.41 10.49 27.52
C SER A 286 -27.02 11.39 26.44
N LEU A 287 -26.31 11.61 25.33
CA LEU A 287 -26.74 12.52 24.25
C LEU A 287 -27.57 11.81 23.18
N TYR A 288 -27.20 10.57 22.83
CA TYR A 288 -27.78 9.85 21.69
C TYR A 288 -28.47 8.54 22.08
N GLY A 289 -28.31 8.08 23.33
CA GLY A 289 -28.86 6.84 23.82
C GLY A 289 -27.94 5.64 23.61
N THR A 290 -28.05 4.66 24.50
CA THR A 290 -27.23 3.46 24.46
C THR A 290 -27.44 2.64 23.20
N GLY A 291 -26.35 2.35 22.50
CA GLY A 291 -26.35 1.53 21.29
C GLY A 291 -26.76 2.26 20.01
N ASN A 292 -26.94 3.59 20.04
CA ASN A 292 -27.31 4.40 18.88
C ASN A 292 -26.10 5.04 18.18
N TYR A 293 -24.90 4.50 18.40
CA TYR A 293 -23.66 4.96 17.79
C TYR A 293 -22.69 3.79 17.67
N THR A 294 -21.65 3.99 16.88
CA THR A 294 -20.68 2.96 16.54
C THR A 294 -19.40 3.17 17.34
N THR A 295 -18.87 2.10 17.93
CA THR A 295 -17.54 2.14 18.58
C THR A 295 -16.56 1.24 17.86
N ILE A 296 -15.33 1.71 17.69
CA ILE A 296 -14.18 0.88 17.34
C ILE A 296 -13.07 1.07 18.37
N GLU A 297 -12.23 0.07 18.48
CA GLU A 297 -11.06 0.08 19.36
C GLU A 297 -9.86 -0.26 18.49
N VAL A 298 -8.87 0.61 18.48
CA VAL A 298 -7.68 0.45 17.65
C VAL A 298 -6.53 -0.02 18.53
N ARG A 299 -5.92 -1.15 18.16
CA ARG A 299 -4.81 -1.78 18.87
C ARG A 299 -3.86 -2.45 17.88
N ASP A 300 -2.57 -2.23 18.07
CA ASP A 300 -1.52 -2.89 17.30
C ASP A 300 -1.69 -4.42 17.34
N GLY A 301 -1.64 -5.05 16.16
CA GLY A 301 -1.66 -6.51 16.01
C GLY A 301 -2.92 -7.24 16.45
N VAL A 302 -4.00 -6.52 16.81
CA VAL A 302 -5.29 -7.12 17.23
C VAL A 302 -6.47 -6.46 16.51
N LYS A 303 -6.49 -5.12 16.41
CA LYS A 303 -7.54 -4.35 15.74
C LYS A 303 -6.90 -3.17 15.04
N ALA A 304 -6.40 -3.42 13.84
CA ALA A 304 -5.72 -2.40 13.05
C ALA A 304 -6.72 -1.49 12.35
N MET A 305 -6.28 -0.25 12.07
CA MET A 305 -6.97 0.60 11.09
C MET A 305 -6.92 -0.06 9.70
N PRO A 306 -7.90 0.20 8.82
CA PRO A 306 -7.81 -0.25 7.45
C PRO A 306 -6.52 0.27 6.79
N TYR A 307 -5.78 -0.63 6.14
CA TYR A 307 -4.52 -0.27 5.48
C TYR A 307 -4.76 0.60 4.24
N ALA A 308 -5.75 0.23 3.42
CA ALA A 308 -6.09 0.97 2.22
C ALA A 308 -6.74 2.32 2.58
N VAL A 309 -6.21 3.41 2.01
CA VAL A 309 -6.78 4.76 2.20
C VAL A 309 -8.26 4.80 1.80
N ASN A 310 -8.65 4.11 0.72
CA ASN A 310 -10.04 4.00 0.29
C ASN A 310 -10.94 3.39 1.38
N ASP A 311 -10.44 2.41 2.12
CA ASP A 311 -11.19 1.78 3.20
C ASP A 311 -11.30 2.70 4.41
N GLN A 312 -10.26 3.49 4.72
CA GLN A 312 -10.33 4.51 5.77
C GLN A 312 -11.36 5.60 5.42
N VAL A 313 -11.32 6.10 4.18
CA VAL A 313 -12.27 7.12 3.71
C VAL A 313 -13.70 6.57 3.74
N ALA A 314 -13.93 5.35 3.27
CA ALA A 314 -15.24 4.71 3.34
C ALA A 314 -15.68 4.51 4.79
N MET A 315 -14.80 3.98 5.65
CA MET A 315 -15.05 3.77 7.08
C MET A 315 -15.54 5.04 7.77
N PHE A 316 -14.85 6.17 7.58
CA PHE A 316 -15.29 7.44 8.16
C PHE A 316 -16.55 7.97 7.49
N GLY A 317 -16.67 7.81 6.16
CA GLY A 317 -17.80 8.28 5.36
C GLY A 317 -19.15 7.64 5.69
N TYR A 318 -19.19 6.55 6.46
CA TYR A 318 -20.44 5.99 6.99
C TYR A 318 -21.07 6.83 8.13
N PHE A 319 -20.36 7.84 8.63
CA PHE A 319 -20.76 8.64 9.79
C PHE A 319 -20.80 10.12 9.45
N LYS A 320 -21.49 10.93 10.26
CA LYS A 320 -21.39 12.40 10.18
C LYS A 320 -20.34 12.95 11.12
N THR A 321 -20.01 12.22 12.19
CA THR A 321 -19.02 12.67 13.17
C THR A 321 -18.12 11.53 13.63
N VAL A 322 -16.81 11.80 13.63
CA VAL A 322 -15.78 10.93 14.21
C VAL A 322 -15.28 11.57 15.50
N ILE A 323 -15.37 10.84 16.60
CA ILE A 323 -14.84 11.21 17.91
C ILE A 323 -13.66 10.28 18.18
N TRP A 324 -12.44 10.83 18.24
CA TRP A 324 -11.22 10.07 18.44
C TRP A 324 -10.53 10.50 19.72
N TYR A 325 -10.14 9.55 20.57
CA TYR A 325 -9.32 9.86 21.73
C TYR A 325 -8.12 8.95 21.84
N HIS A 326 -6.97 9.54 22.15
CA HIS A 326 -5.77 8.81 22.46
C HIS A 326 -4.95 9.59 23.49
N PHE A 327 -4.31 8.88 24.41
CA PHE A 327 -3.38 9.51 25.36
C PHE A 327 -2.08 8.72 25.45
N SER A 328 -1.68 8.02 24.37
CA SER A 328 -0.40 7.31 24.22
C SER A 328 0.66 8.18 23.53
N ASN A 329 1.92 7.74 23.53
CA ASN A 329 3.00 8.39 22.75
C ASN A 329 3.13 7.83 21.32
N ALA A 330 2.46 6.70 21.04
CA ALA A 330 2.44 6.04 19.74
C ALA A 330 0.96 5.77 19.38
N PRO A 331 0.22 6.80 18.97
CA PRO A 331 -1.16 6.66 18.54
C PRO A 331 -1.27 6.19 17.09
N HIS A 332 -2.45 5.70 16.72
CA HIS A 332 -2.78 5.39 15.33
C HIS A 332 -3.29 6.61 14.55
N LEU A 333 -3.63 7.69 15.24
CA LEU A 333 -4.11 8.95 14.64
C LEU A 333 -3.27 9.46 13.45
N PRO A 334 -1.92 9.44 13.46
CA PRO A 334 -1.11 9.86 12.30
C PRO A 334 -1.40 9.05 11.04
N SER A 335 -1.69 7.75 11.17
CA SER A 335 -2.04 6.89 10.02
C SER A 335 -3.43 7.18 9.46
N ALA A 336 -4.31 7.78 10.26
CA ALA A 336 -5.67 8.16 9.89
C ALA A 336 -5.78 9.59 9.35
N ASP A 337 -4.71 10.41 9.42
CA ASP A 337 -4.72 11.83 9.09
C ASP A 337 -5.33 12.13 7.70
N GLY A 338 -4.83 11.47 6.66
CA GLY A 338 -5.32 11.66 5.29
C GLY A 338 -6.77 11.23 5.10
N GLY A 339 -7.19 10.14 5.77
CA GLY A 339 -8.57 9.67 5.77
C GLY A 339 -9.52 10.65 6.48
N LEU A 340 -9.13 11.15 7.65
CA LEU A 340 -9.87 12.15 8.42
C LEU A 340 -9.97 13.48 7.67
N ARG A 341 -8.89 13.90 6.99
CA ARG A 341 -8.89 15.10 6.16
C ARG A 341 -9.87 14.98 5.00
N THR A 342 -9.82 13.87 4.27
CA THR A 342 -10.75 13.62 3.15
C THR A 342 -12.20 13.54 3.62
N PHE A 343 -12.43 12.88 4.76
CA PHE A 343 -13.75 12.82 5.41
C PHE A 343 -14.27 14.22 5.75
N MET A 344 -13.41 15.07 6.34
CA MET A 344 -13.76 16.45 6.69
C MET A 344 -14.04 17.31 5.46
N ASP A 345 -13.22 17.20 4.41
CA ASP A 345 -13.45 17.94 3.15
C ASP A 345 -14.78 17.55 2.47
N ASN A 346 -15.29 16.35 2.75
CA ASN A 346 -16.59 15.85 2.29
C ASN A 346 -17.77 16.16 3.24
N GLY A 347 -17.57 17.02 4.24
CA GLY A 347 -18.64 17.47 5.15
C GLY A 347 -18.71 16.74 6.48
N GLY A 348 -17.78 15.82 6.74
CA GLY A 348 -17.66 15.12 8.01
C GLY A 348 -17.11 16.00 9.13
N ASN A 349 -17.54 15.75 10.36
CA ASN A 349 -17.04 16.46 11.54
C ASN A 349 -16.09 15.59 12.38
N VAL A 350 -15.02 16.18 12.91
CA VAL A 350 -13.99 15.43 13.64
C VAL A 350 -13.73 16.06 15.00
N PHE A 351 -13.94 15.32 16.09
CA PHE A 351 -13.48 15.71 17.42
C PHE A 351 -12.31 14.82 17.83
N VAL A 352 -11.16 15.41 18.15
CA VAL A 352 -9.99 14.69 18.68
C VAL A 352 -9.67 15.17 20.09
N SER A 353 -9.47 14.25 21.03
CA SER A 353 -8.81 14.55 22.31
C SER A 353 -7.49 13.82 22.42
N SER A 354 -6.43 14.60 22.65
CA SER A 354 -5.05 14.12 22.68
C SER A 354 -4.18 14.90 23.67
N LEU A 355 -2.91 14.51 23.82
CA LEU A 355 -1.94 15.18 24.66
C LEU A 355 -1.27 16.38 23.97
N LYS A 356 -1.02 16.28 22.67
CA LYS A 356 -0.27 17.26 21.91
C LYS A 356 -0.78 17.23 20.48
N VAL A 357 -0.98 18.40 19.87
CA VAL A 357 -1.21 18.49 18.43
C VAL A 357 0.12 18.34 17.68
N ASP A 358 0.12 17.52 16.63
CA ASP A 358 1.21 17.50 15.66
C ASP A 358 0.91 18.55 14.59
N PRO A 359 1.80 19.55 14.37
CA PRO A 359 1.60 20.54 13.32
C PRO A 359 1.53 19.97 11.90
N ASN A 360 1.92 18.71 11.69
CA ASN A 360 1.80 18.04 10.40
C ASN A 360 0.39 17.48 10.13
N TYR A 361 -0.52 17.48 11.11
CA TYR A 361 -1.88 16.98 10.90
C TYR A 361 -2.67 17.90 9.96
N THR A 362 -3.18 17.33 8.88
CA THR A 362 -3.86 18.05 7.80
C THR A 362 -5.34 18.34 8.10
N PHE A 363 -5.95 17.60 9.03
CA PHE A 363 -7.29 17.89 9.55
C PHE A 363 -7.28 18.98 10.64
N THR A 364 -6.15 19.65 10.85
CA THR A 364 -5.97 20.72 11.83
C THR A 364 -5.28 21.92 11.16
N SER A 365 -5.32 23.11 11.77
CA SER A 365 -4.53 24.27 11.36
C SER A 365 -3.35 24.57 12.30
N ALA A 366 -2.89 23.63 13.11
CA ALA A 366 -1.83 23.92 14.08
C ALA A 366 -0.48 24.12 13.35
N ASP A 367 0.22 25.22 13.61
CA ASP A 367 1.52 25.53 13.00
C ASP A 367 2.69 25.25 13.95
N SER A 368 2.47 25.49 15.25
CA SER A 368 3.45 25.13 16.27
C SER A 368 2.76 24.61 17.52
N ALA A 369 3.47 23.77 18.28
CA ALA A 369 2.99 23.25 19.56
C ALA A 369 3.96 23.61 20.68
N HIS A 370 3.45 24.16 21.78
CA HIS A 370 4.23 24.58 22.94
C HIS A 370 3.85 23.77 24.19
N VAL A 371 4.82 23.12 24.81
CA VAL A 371 4.61 22.27 26.00
C VAL A 371 4.23 23.12 27.22
N LEU A 372 3.02 22.94 27.74
CA LEU A 372 2.48 23.71 28.87
C LEU A 372 3.09 23.31 30.22
N ASN A 373 3.46 22.04 30.36
CA ASN A 373 4.01 21.47 31.59
C ASN A 373 5.34 20.76 31.33
N PRO A 374 6.47 21.49 31.20
CA PRO A 374 7.78 20.91 30.88
C PRO A 374 8.23 19.80 31.85
N THR A 375 7.80 19.89 33.12
CA THR A 375 8.03 18.90 34.18
C THR A 375 7.24 17.60 33.99
N GLY A 376 6.33 17.55 33.02
CA GLY A 376 5.40 16.43 32.79
C GLY A 376 4.25 16.38 33.78
N ARG A 377 4.04 17.42 34.59
CA ARG A 377 3.00 17.47 35.64
C ARG A 377 2.19 18.75 35.54
N MET A 378 0.88 18.61 35.28
CA MET A 378 -0.09 19.71 35.36
C MET A 378 -1.11 19.38 36.46
N THR A 379 -1.13 20.19 37.52
CA THR A 379 -1.96 19.92 38.70
C THR A 379 -3.45 20.22 38.43
N SER A 380 -4.32 19.57 39.21
CA SER A 380 -5.77 19.77 39.12
C SER A 380 -6.21 21.18 39.51
N GLY A 381 -7.46 21.51 39.20
CA GLY A 381 -8.12 22.76 39.57
C GLY A 381 -7.84 23.93 38.63
N LEU A 382 -7.27 23.69 37.44
CA LEU A 382 -7.15 24.70 36.39
C LEU A 382 -8.48 24.87 35.68
N THR A 383 -8.97 26.09 35.60
CA THR A 383 -10.13 26.46 34.78
C THR A 383 -9.73 26.47 33.31
N ILE A 384 -10.61 25.93 32.49
CA ILE A 384 -10.50 25.88 31.04
C ILE A 384 -11.72 26.62 30.52
N HIS A 385 -11.49 27.78 29.92
CA HIS A 385 -12.55 28.64 29.41
C HIS A 385 -13.00 28.14 28.04
N PHE A 386 -14.31 28.02 27.85
CA PHE A 386 -14.91 27.78 26.54
C PHE A 386 -15.07 29.13 25.85
N VAL A 387 -14.42 29.33 24.70
CA VAL A 387 -14.49 30.58 23.93
C VAL A 387 -15.77 30.59 23.12
N ASP A 388 -16.52 31.69 23.15
CA ASP A 388 -17.76 31.84 22.39
C ASP A 388 -17.44 31.83 20.87
N PRO A 389 -17.87 30.80 20.11
CA PRO A 389 -17.55 30.70 18.70
C PRO A 389 -18.34 31.71 17.85
N SER A 390 -19.31 32.45 18.41
CA SER A 390 -20.02 33.50 17.68
C SER A 390 -19.21 34.79 17.53
N VAL A 391 -18.13 34.94 18.30
CA VAL A 391 -17.22 36.08 18.23
C VAL A 391 -15.84 35.68 17.69
N THR A 392 -15.04 36.68 17.32
CA THR A 392 -13.71 36.49 16.73
C THR A 392 -12.56 36.64 17.72
N ASP A 393 -12.82 37.16 18.92
CA ASP A 393 -11.80 37.29 19.95
C ASP A 393 -11.80 36.09 20.90
N SER A 394 -10.62 35.74 21.41
CA SER A 394 -10.45 34.61 22.32
C SER A 394 -10.64 35.00 23.80
N VAL A 395 -11.40 36.06 24.09
CA VAL A 395 -11.55 36.61 25.45
C VAL A 395 -13.00 36.64 25.95
N HIS A 396 -13.99 36.43 25.08
CA HIS A 396 -15.36 36.18 25.49
C HIS A 396 -15.60 34.68 25.70
N TYR A 397 -16.08 34.35 26.89
CA TYR A 397 -16.27 32.96 27.32
C TYR A 397 -17.74 32.68 27.59
N LEU A 398 -18.13 31.40 27.44
CA LEU A 398 -19.43 30.86 27.84
C LEU A 398 -19.27 30.15 29.20
N PRO A 399 -19.61 30.80 30.34
CA PRO A 399 -19.32 30.27 31.68
C PRO A 399 -19.96 28.91 31.96
N GLU A 400 -21.14 28.65 31.38
CA GLU A 400 -21.87 27.39 31.50
C GLU A 400 -21.18 26.21 30.81
N LEU A 401 -20.26 26.48 29.88
CA LEU A 401 -19.46 25.47 29.16
C LEU A 401 -18.03 25.36 29.70
N GLU A 402 -17.69 26.06 30.80
CA GLU A 402 -16.35 25.98 31.38
C GLU A 402 -16.02 24.59 31.93
N LEU A 403 -14.81 24.15 31.63
CA LEU A 403 -14.23 22.92 32.12
C LEU A 403 -13.22 23.19 33.23
N LYS A 404 -12.87 22.13 33.98
CA LYS A 404 -11.87 22.24 35.04
C LYS A 404 -11.12 20.95 35.26
N THR A 405 -9.80 21.03 35.37
CA THR A 405 -8.98 19.82 35.56
C THR A 405 -9.31 19.13 36.89
N SER A 406 -9.64 17.84 36.84
CA SER A 406 -10.12 17.05 37.99
C SER A 406 -9.02 16.24 38.68
N ALA A 407 -7.90 16.00 37.99
CA ALA A 407 -6.78 15.23 38.52
C ALA A 407 -5.45 15.74 37.98
N LEU A 408 -4.36 15.23 38.53
CA LEU A 408 -3.01 15.46 38.01
C LEU A 408 -2.89 14.86 36.61
N ILE A 409 -2.57 15.69 35.62
CA ILE A 409 -2.15 15.24 34.30
C ILE A 409 -0.64 14.98 34.37
N SER A 410 -0.28 13.70 34.46
CA SER A 410 1.12 13.23 34.59
C SER A 410 1.79 12.96 33.24
N ARG A 411 1.39 13.70 32.21
CA ARG A 411 1.95 13.63 30.87
C ARG A 411 2.19 15.02 30.35
N ARG A 412 3.20 15.18 29.49
CA ARG A 412 3.41 16.44 28.79
C ARG A 412 2.23 16.70 27.86
N VAL A 413 1.66 17.88 27.99
CA VAL A 413 0.58 18.38 27.16
C VAL A 413 1.00 19.70 26.53
N SER A 414 0.40 20.03 25.39
CA SER A 414 0.79 21.21 24.64
C SER A 414 -0.38 22.13 24.34
N SER A 415 -0.09 23.43 24.31
CA SER A 415 -0.87 24.42 23.57
C SER A 415 -0.36 24.48 22.13
N PHE A 416 -1.01 25.27 21.28
CA PHE A 416 -0.58 25.46 19.91
C PHE A 416 -0.87 26.87 19.40
N SER A 417 -0.24 27.21 18.28
CA SER A 417 -0.54 28.40 17.49
C SER A 417 -1.24 28.00 16.19
N HIS A 418 -2.17 28.84 15.74
CA HIS A 418 -2.76 28.69 14.41
C HIS A 418 -1.72 28.99 13.34
N GLY A 419 -1.79 28.25 12.24
CA GLY A 419 -1.02 28.51 11.04
C GLY A 419 -1.61 29.58 10.16
N VAL A 420 -0.85 29.88 9.10
CA VAL A 420 -1.35 30.74 8.02
C VAL A 420 -2.45 29.97 7.29
N LEU A 421 -3.62 30.58 7.24
CA LEU A 421 -4.80 30.01 6.58
C LEU A 421 -4.90 30.59 5.18
N ASP A 422 -5.10 29.72 4.19
CA ASP A 422 -5.35 30.09 2.80
C ASP A 422 -6.71 29.51 2.34
N PHE A 423 -7.16 29.92 1.15
CA PHE A 423 -8.31 29.31 0.45
C PHE A 423 -9.64 29.28 1.23
N GLY A 424 -9.88 30.26 2.10
CA GLY A 424 -11.15 30.36 2.85
C GLY A 424 -11.21 29.48 4.10
N ALA A 425 -10.11 28.82 4.47
CA ALA A 425 -10.02 28.10 5.73
C ALA A 425 -10.24 29.04 6.93
N THR A 426 -10.88 28.52 7.99
CA THR A 426 -11.07 29.27 9.24
C THR A 426 -10.52 28.46 10.41
N SER A 427 -9.94 29.16 11.38
CA SER A 427 -9.48 28.56 12.64
C SER A 427 -9.67 29.55 13.77
N ARG A 428 -10.20 29.09 14.89
CA ARG A 428 -10.42 29.88 16.11
C ARG A 428 -10.17 29.05 17.35
N ASP A 429 -9.78 29.73 18.43
CA ASP A 429 -9.67 29.09 19.73
C ASP A 429 -11.07 28.68 20.18
N LEU A 430 -11.23 27.43 20.60
CA LEU A 430 -12.47 26.93 21.21
C LEU A 430 -12.31 26.76 22.72
N PHE A 431 -11.10 26.42 23.16
CA PHE A 431 -10.77 26.33 24.57
C PHE A 431 -9.43 26.99 24.85
N VAL A 432 -9.41 27.86 25.87
CA VAL A 432 -8.19 28.47 26.39
C VAL A 432 -8.01 28.13 27.86
N LEU A 433 -6.76 27.88 28.25
CA LEU A 433 -6.44 27.67 29.66
C LEU A 433 -6.49 29.01 30.40
N GLN A 434 -6.87 29.00 31.68
CA GLN A 434 -6.72 30.19 32.53
C GLN A 434 -5.25 30.68 32.60
N ALA A 435 -5.08 31.93 33.02
CA ALA A 435 -3.77 32.48 33.31
C ALA A 435 -3.02 31.67 34.41
N PRO A 436 -1.68 31.67 34.40
CA PRO A 436 -0.88 30.95 35.38
C PRO A 436 -1.28 31.30 36.82
N ARG A 437 -1.49 30.29 37.67
CA ARG A 437 -1.84 30.52 39.10
C ARG A 437 -0.64 30.95 39.92
N ASN A 438 0.54 30.46 39.53
CA ASN A 438 1.80 30.64 40.23
C ASN A 438 2.96 30.25 39.31
N SER A 439 4.19 30.37 39.80
CA SER A 439 5.42 30.07 39.06
C SER A 439 5.61 28.60 38.65
N ASN A 440 4.75 27.67 39.09
CA ASN A 440 4.80 26.28 38.63
C ASN A 440 4.03 26.07 37.32
N ASP A 441 3.11 26.96 37.00
CA ASP A 441 2.38 26.98 35.73
C ASP A 441 3.29 27.69 34.69
N ASN A 442 3.91 26.93 33.78
CA ASN A 442 5.01 27.39 32.92
C ASN A 442 4.54 27.97 31.56
N TRP A 443 3.44 28.71 31.55
CA TRP A 443 2.92 29.39 30.36
C TRP A 443 2.69 30.87 30.64
N THR A 444 2.32 31.63 29.60
CA THR A 444 1.94 33.04 29.71
C THR A 444 0.56 33.26 29.11
N GLY A 445 -0.17 34.25 29.61
CA GLY A 445 -1.52 34.55 29.14
C GLY A 445 -2.49 33.36 29.27
N ASN A 446 -3.45 33.28 28.35
CA ASN A 446 -4.46 32.24 28.25
C ASN A 446 -4.19 31.38 27.00
N PRO A 447 -3.30 30.38 27.07
CA PRO A 447 -2.91 29.63 25.88
C PRO A 447 -4.08 28.78 25.35
N ALA A 448 -4.22 28.72 24.04
CA ALA A 448 -5.17 27.85 23.36
C ALA A 448 -4.80 26.37 23.58
N ILE A 449 -5.79 25.59 23.98
CA ILE A 449 -5.71 24.13 24.14
C ILE A 449 -6.73 23.40 23.28
N ALA A 450 -7.61 24.13 22.60
CA ALA A 450 -8.39 23.55 21.52
C ALA A 450 -8.77 24.58 20.47
N GLN A 451 -8.85 24.11 19.23
CA GLN A 451 -9.22 24.91 18.08
C GLN A 451 -10.44 24.32 17.42
N LEU A 452 -11.24 25.19 16.82
CA LEU A 452 -12.25 24.86 15.83
C LEU A 452 -11.72 25.26 14.45
N PHE A 453 -11.48 24.27 13.60
CA PHE A 453 -10.92 24.43 12.26
C PHE A 453 -11.90 23.98 11.18
N GLN A 454 -11.86 24.66 10.03
CA GLN A 454 -12.58 24.31 8.81
C GLN A 454 -11.66 24.57 7.61
N SER A 455 -11.56 23.61 6.68
CA SER A 455 -10.55 23.65 5.60
C SER A 455 -10.83 24.64 4.48
N GLY A 456 -12.02 25.25 4.44
CA GLY A 456 -12.40 26.26 3.43
C GLY A 456 -13.02 25.67 2.15
N GLU A 457 -13.03 24.35 1.98
CA GLU A 457 -13.77 23.69 0.90
C GLU A 457 -15.27 23.97 1.02
N THR A 458 -15.97 24.10 -0.11
CA THR A 458 -17.40 24.50 -0.12
C THR A 458 -18.30 23.52 0.64
N LEU A 459 -17.88 22.26 0.75
CA LEU A 459 -18.56 21.19 1.48
C LEU A 459 -17.82 20.80 2.77
N SER A 460 -16.81 21.55 3.20
CA SER A 460 -15.98 21.20 4.35
C SER A 460 -16.78 21.18 5.65
N GLY A 461 -16.69 20.06 6.38
CA GLY A 461 -17.09 19.96 7.78
C GLY A 461 -16.06 20.63 8.69
N GLN A 462 -16.17 20.36 9.98
CA GLN A 462 -15.34 21.03 11.00
C GLN A 462 -14.54 20.05 11.83
N SER A 463 -13.38 20.48 12.32
CA SER A 463 -12.61 19.72 13.30
C SER A 463 -12.41 20.49 14.60
N VAL A 464 -12.48 19.77 15.70
CA VAL A 464 -12.09 20.24 17.04
C VAL A 464 -10.95 19.37 17.55
N TYR A 465 -9.78 19.99 17.76
CA TYR A 465 -8.64 19.31 18.37
C TYR A 465 -8.44 19.81 19.80
N PHE A 466 -8.66 18.96 20.80
CA PHE A 466 -8.51 19.27 22.22
C PHE A 466 -7.24 18.62 22.79
N SER A 467 -6.23 19.43 23.12
CA SER A 467 -4.86 19.01 23.44
C SER A 467 -4.61 18.71 24.92
N LEU A 468 -5.67 18.49 25.70
CA LEU A 468 -5.58 17.90 27.05
C LEU A 468 -6.35 16.58 27.11
N PRO A 469 -6.07 15.71 28.09
CA PRO A 469 -6.94 14.59 28.39
C PRO A 469 -8.34 15.06 28.81
N PHE A 470 -9.30 15.00 27.90
CA PHE A 470 -10.65 15.51 28.12
C PHE A 470 -11.33 14.82 29.32
N HIS A 471 -11.11 13.52 29.50
CA HIS A 471 -11.57 12.74 30.65
C HIS A 471 -11.04 13.21 32.02
N LEU A 472 -9.98 14.03 32.04
CA LEU A 472 -9.42 14.66 33.24
C LEU A 472 -9.82 16.14 33.39
N CYS A 473 -10.71 16.66 32.55
CA CYS A 473 -11.18 18.06 32.55
C CYS A 473 -12.60 18.23 33.14
N LYS A 474 -13.04 17.27 33.96
CA LYS A 474 -14.44 17.09 34.38
C LYS A 474 -14.83 17.66 35.75
N ALA A 475 -13.98 18.44 36.43
CA ALA A 475 -14.26 18.88 37.80
C ALA A 475 -15.46 19.84 37.93
N ASN A 476 -15.88 20.50 36.85
CA ASN A 476 -17.08 21.34 36.81
C ASN A 476 -18.37 20.54 36.51
N ASN A 477 -18.28 19.24 36.21
CA ASN A 477 -19.41 18.39 35.79
C ASN A 477 -20.16 18.88 34.52
N ASN A 478 -19.49 19.65 33.66
CA ASN A 478 -20.06 20.23 32.43
C ASN A 478 -19.74 19.43 31.14
N MET A 479 -19.25 18.19 31.26
CA MET A 479 -18.79 17.42 30.09
C MET A 479 -19.91 17.13 29.09
N ILE A 480 -21.12 16.81 29.57
CA ILE A 480 -22.28 16.54 28.71
C ILE A 480 -22.73 17.83 27.99
N PRO A 481 -23.01 18.96 28.68
CA PRO A 481 -23.34 20.22 28.01
C PRO A 481 -22.29 20.67 26.98
N VAL A 482 -21.00 20.51 27.30
CA VAL A 482 -19.91 20.86 26.38
C VAL A 482 -19.94 20.00 25.13
N MET A 483 -20.06 18.68 25.28
CA MET A 483 -20.12 17.79 24.12
C MET A 483 -21.41 17.95 23.33
N ASP A 484 -22.53 18.24 24.00
CA ASP A 484 -23.79 18.60 23.32
C ASP A 484 -23.61 19.84 22.45
N TYR A 485 -23.01 20.90 23.00
CA TYR A 485 -22.77 22.13 22.25
C TYR A 485 -21.85 21.90 21.04
N ILE A 486 -20.76 21.15 21.21
CA ILE A 486 -19.85 20.85 20.10
C ILE A 486 -20.56 20.01 19.03
N LEU A 487 -21.23 18.92 19.42
CA LEU A 487 -21.80 17.97 18.47
C LEU A 487 -23.09 18.47 17.80
N ASN A 488 -23.90 19.26 18.50
CA ASN A 488 -25.24 19.64 18.04
C ASN A 488 -25.42 21.14 17.73
N GLN A 489 -24.47 22.01 18.10
CA GLN A 489 -24.51 23.44 17.76
C GLN A 489 -23.37 23.87 16.85
N ILE A 490 -22.16 23.36 17.08
CA ILE A 490 -21.00 23.66 16.24
C ILE A 490 -21.04 22.81 14.97
N PHE A 491 -21.09 21.48 15.12
CA PHE A 491 -21.05 20.51 14.02
C PHE A 491 -22.36 20.35 13.21
N HIS A 492 -23.37 21.19 13.44
CA HIS A 492 -24.69 21.06 12.82
C HIS A 492 -24.71 21.43 11.33
#